data_AF-A0A931SRR2-F1
#
_entry.id   AF-A0A931SRR2-F1
#
_cell.length_a   1.000
_cell.length_b   1.000
_cell.length_c   1.000
_cell.angle_alpha   90.00
_cell.angle_beta   90.00
_cell.angle_gamma   90.00
#
_symmetry.space_group_name_H-M   'P 1'
#
loop_
_entity.id
_entity.type
_entity.pdbx_description
1 polymer ?
#
loop_
_entity_poly.entity_id
_entity_poly.type
_entity_poly.pdbx_seq_one_letter_code
_entity_poly.pdbx_strand_id
1 'polypeptide(L)'
;MKPMNKTLSRSRGYTTVELMVSMTLLVVLAGAAAGAFNQSQDLLNWNYNFVSLQKELRRTLDVMSREVRESSPTSPGGILPVTVTPGVNRFTFQIPSAISGNTVTAWTQISYALTADNRVTRTVDNGAPVAIGSDVQSLTFVYPLNLLTAPRTVQIQINGRRTALERTVTAALTGEVTLRNP
;
A
#
# COMPACT_ATOMS: atom_id res chain seq x y z
N MET A 1 3.84 -38.97 -77.59
CA MET A 1 3.34 -39.13 -76.20
C MET A 1 4.55 -39.16 -75.27
N LYS A 2 4.63 -38.25 -74.29
CA LYS A 2 5.79 -38.07 -73.40
C LYS A 2 5.55 -38.90 -72.13
N PRO A 3 6.41 -39.85 -71.75
CA PRO A 3 6.18 -40.65 -70.56
C PRO A 3 6.34 -39.79 -69.31
N MET A 4 5.28 -39.75 -68.50
CA MET A 4 5.22 -39.02 -67.23
C MET A 4 5.85 -39.88 -66.15
N ASN A 5 7.11 -39.60 -65.79
CA ASN A 5 7.79 -40.25 -64.67
C ASN A 5 7.13 -39.84 -63.35
N LYS A 6 6.26 -40.71 -62.81
CA LYS A 6 5.75 -40.60 -61.44
C LYS A 6 6.86 -41.03 -60.48
N THR A 7 7.49 -40.07 -59.81
CA THR A 7 8.38 -40.34 -58.68
C THR A 7 7.53 -40.82 -57.49
N LEU A 8 7.58 -42.13 -57.24
CA LEU A 8 6.96 -42.74 -56.07
C LEU A 8 7.70 -42.27 -54.81
N SER A 9 7.08 -41.34 -54.07
CA SER A 9 7.53 -40.90 -52.75
C SER A 9 7.50 -42.08 -51.77
N ARG A 10 8.67 -42.50 -51.26
CA ARG A 10 8.76 -43.52 -50.21
C ARG A 10 8.35 -42.90 -48.87
N SER A 11 7.17 -43.26 -48.37
CA SER A 11 6.77 -42.97 -46.98
C SER A 11 7.56 -43.86 -46.03
N ARG A 12 8.56 -43.32 -45.33
CA ARG A 12 9.16 -43.99 -44.18
C ARG A 12 8.24 -43.78 -42.98
N GLY A 13 7.73 -44.87 -42.42
CA GLY A 13 6.96 -44.82 -41.17
C GLY A 13 7.88 -44.63 -39.96
N TYR A 14 7.34 -44.06 -38.88
CA TYR A 14 8.04 -43.92 -37.61
C TYR A 14 8.18 -45.28 -36.91
N THR A 15 9.33 -45.51 -36.30
CA THR A 15 9.55 -46.68 -35.45
C THR A 15 8.86 -46.51 -34.10
N THR A 16 8.43 -47.60 -33.47
CA THR A 16 7.82 -47.57 -32.13
C THR A 16 8.73 -46.89 -31.09
N VAL A 17 10.05 -47.07 -31.23
CA VAL A 17 11.05 -46.44 -30.35
C VAL A 17 11.06 -44.93 -30.50
N GLU A 18 10.98 -44.38 -31.71
CA GLU A 18 10.88 -42.93 -31.94
C GLU A 18 9.60 -42.34 -31.32
N LEU A 19 8.50 -43.11 -31.33
CA LEU A 19 7.25 -42.68 -30.72
C LEU A 19 7.34 -42.65 -29.18
N MET A 20 8.00 -43.64 -28.57
CA MET A 20 8.23 -43.64 -27.11
C MET A 20 9.15 -42.50 -26.68
N VAL A 21 10.22 -42.24 -27.44
CA VAL A 21 11.17 -41.16 -27.15
C VAL A 21 10.48 -39.79 -27.29
N SER A 22 9.70 -39.57 -28.36
CA SER A 22 8.97 -38.31 -28.53
C SER A 22 7.91 -38.06 -27.45
N MET A 23 7.16 -39.10 -27.03
CA MET A 23 6.23 -38.98 -25.90
C MET A 23 6.95 -38.62 -24.59
N THR A 24 8.07 -39.26 -24.32
CA THR A 24 8.86 -38.97 -23.10
C THR A 24 9.35 -37.53 -23.10
N LEU A 25 9.88 -37.06 -24.24
CA LEU A 25 10.30 -35.67 -24.39
C LEU A 25 9.12 -34.70 -24.23
N LEU A 26 7.95 -35.02 -24.78
CA LEU A 26 6.76 -34.20 -24.63
C LEU A 26 6.34 -34.05 -23.16
N VAL A 27 6.35 -35.14 -22.39
CA VAL A 27 6.01 -35.11 -20.96
C VAL A 27 7.01 -34.27 -20.17
N VAL A 28 8.31 -34.40 -20.44
CA VAL A 28 9.34 -33.59 -19.79
C VAL A 28 9.14 -32.10 -20.10
N LEU A 29 8.87 -31.76 -21.36
CA LEU A 29 8.61 -30.37 -21.77
C LEU A 29 7.32 -29.83 -21.16
N ALA A 30 6.25 -30.61 -21.12
CA ALA A 30 4.98 -30.23 -20.50
C ALA A 30 5.14 -30.00 -18.99
N GLY A 31 5.91 -30.85 -18.30
CA GLY A 31 6.22 -30.69 -16.89
C GLY A 31 7.00 -29.41 -16.60
N ALA A 32 8.01 -29.11 -17.42
CA ALA A 32 8.77 -27.86 -17.32
C ALA A 32 7.88 -26.62 -17.55
N ALA A 33 7.01 -26.67 -18.56
CA ALA A 33 6.07 -25.58 -18.86
C ALA A 33 5.05 -25.36 -17.73
N ALA A 34 4.51 -26.44 -17.15
CA ALA A 34 3.60 -26.37 -16.02
C ALA A 34 4.28 -25.77 -14.77
N GLY A 35 5.53 -26.16 -14.50
CA GLY A 35 6.33 -25.57 -13.42
C GLY A 35 6.55 -24.07 -13.58
N ALA A 36 6.93 -23.64 -14.78
CA ALA A 36 7.10 -22.22 -15.09
C ALA A 36 5.79 -21.43 -14.97
N PHE A 37 4.67 -22.02 -15.38
CA PHE A 37 3.35 -21.39 -15.27
C PHE A 37 2.92 -21.18 -13.82
N ASN A 38 3.10 -22.17 -12.95
CA ASN A 38 2.78 -22.05 -11.53
C ASN A 38 3.63 -20.95 -10.86
N GLN A 39 4.93 -20.91 -11.16
CA GLN A 39 5.81 -19.86 -10.65
C GLN A 39 5.40 -18.45 -11.12
N SER A 40 4.91 -18.34 -12.36
CA SER A 40 4.39 -17.08 -12.90
C SER A 40 3.13 -16.61 -12.16
N GLN A 41 2.21 -17.52 -11.85
CA GLN A 41 1.02 -17.20 -11.06
C GLN A 41 1.38 -16.69 -9.65
N ASP A 42 2.32 -17.36 -8.98
CA ASP A 42 2.78 -16.94 -7.65
C ASP A 42 3.39 -15.53 -7.67
N LEU A 43 4.18 -15.23 -8.70
CA LEU A 43 4.78 -13.91 -8.89
C LEU A 43 3.72 -12.83 -9.15
N LEU A 44 2.72 -13.12 -9.98
CA LEU A 44 1.62 -12.19 -10.27
C LEU A 44 0.83 -11.89 -9.00
N ASN A 45 0.43 -12.92 -8.25
CA ASN A 45 -0.27 -12.77 -6.98
C ASN A 45 0.53 -11.93 -5.97
N TRP A 46 1.84 -12.14 -5.90
CA TRP A 46 2.73 -11.36 -5.06
C TRP A 46 2.78 -9.88 -5.47
N ASN A 47 2.90 -9.59 -6.77
CA ASN A 47 2.90 -8.23 -7.30
C ASN A 47 1.57 -7.52 -7.00
N TYR A 48 0.43 -8.20 -7.17
CA TYR A 48 -0.87 -7.62 -6.84
C TYR A 48 -0.98 -7.24 -5.36
N ASN A 49 -0.50 -8.10 -4.46
CA ASN A 49 -0.49 -7.81 -3.02
C ASN A 49 0.37 -6.60 -2.67
N PHE A 50 1.57 -6.48 -3.27
CA PHE A 50 2.44 -5.33 -3.04
C PHE A 50 1.84 -4.01 -3.55
N VAL A 51 1.32 -4.00 -4.78
CA VAL A 51 0.70 -2.80 -5.36
C VAL A 51 -0.55 -2.40 -4.57
N SER A 52 -1.36 -3.38 -4.15
CA SER A 52 -2.53 -3.13 -3.30
C SER A 52 -2.13 -2.51 -1.95
N LEU A 53 -1.10 -3.04 -1.28
CA LEU A 53 -0.57 -2.47 -0.05
C LEU A 53 -0.11 -1.02 -0.25
N GLN A 54 0.72 -0.76 -1.28
CA GLN A 54 1.19 0.60 -1.56
C GLN A 54 0.05 1.59 -1.83
N LYS A 55 -0.97 1.17 -2.58
CA LYS A 55 -2.14 2.01 -2.86
C LYS A 55 -2.90 2.37 -1.58
N GLU A 56 -3.08 1.40 -0.69
CA GLU A 56 -3.76 1.61 0.59
C GLU A 56 -2.96 2.55 1.50
N LEU A 57 -1.65 2.35 1.62
CA LEU A 57 -0.78 3.23 2.39
C LEU A 57 -0.76 4.64 1.83
N ARG A 58 -0.68 4.81 0.50
CA ARG A 58 -0.71 6.13 -0.15
C ARG A 58 -2.04 6.82 0.10
N ARG A 59 -3.17 6.13 -0.06
CA ARG A 59 -4.49 6.69 0.24
C ARG A 59 -4.58 7.16 1.70
N THR A 60 -4.10 6.34 2.63
CA THR A 60 -4.09 6.67 4.06
C THR A 60 -3.24 7.92 4.33
N LEU A 61 -2.03 7.98 3.75
CA LEU A 61 -1.13 9.13 3.83
C LEU A 61 -1.74 10.39 3.21
N ASP A 62 -2.41 10.28 2.06
CA ASP A 62 -3.05 11.41 1.37
C ASP A 62 -4.21 12.00 2.18
N VAL A 63 -5.00 11.15 2.85
CA VAL A 63 -6.05 11.60 3.77
C VAL A 63 -5.43 12.31 4.98
N MET A 64 -4.45 11.70 5.63
CA MET A 64 -3.78 12.29 6.79
C MET A 64 -3.10 13.62 6.42
N SER A 65 -2.34 13.66 5.34
CA SER A 65 -1.60 14.86 4.92
C SER A 65 -2.53 16.01 4.56
N ARG A 66 -3.66 15.75 3.91
CA ARG A 66 -4.67 16.78 3.62
C ARG A 66 -5.18 17.43 4.90
N GLU A 67 -5.57 16.61 5.88
CA GLU A 67 -6.13 17.12 7.13
C GLU A 67 -5.09 17.81 7.99
N VAL A 68 -3.87 17.26 8.07
CA VAL A 68 -2.75 17.91 8.76
C VAL A 68 -2.44 19.26 8.11
N ARG A 69 -2.51 19.37 6.78
CA ARG A 69 -2.29 20.65 6.08
C ARG A 69 -3.32 21.71 6.44
N GLU A 70 -4.57 21.30 6.69
CA GLU A 70 -5.66 22.20 7.09
C GLU A 70 -5.62 22.58 8.58
N SER A 71 -4.81 21.85 9.37
CA SER A 71 -4.62 22.17 10.77
C SER A 71 -3.97 23.54 10.97
N SER A 72 -4.29 24.15 12.10
CA SER A 72 -3.73 25.42 12.52
C SER A 72 -2.94 25.25 13.82
N PRO A 73 -1.67 25.71 13.88
CA PRO A 73 -0.88 25.69 15.10
C PRO A 73 -1.40 26.70 16.14
N THR A 74 -2.25 27.66 15.74
CA THR A 74 -2.89 28.65 16.63
C THR A 74 -4.29 28.22 17.10
N SER A 75 -4.70 27.00 16.78
CA SER A 75 -5.96 26.44 17.31
C SER A 75 -5.96 26.43 18.84
N PRO A 76 -7.11 26.60 19.51
CA PRO A 76 -7.20 26.63 20.98
C PRO A 76 -6.71 25.34 21.64
N GLY A 77 -6.93 24.20 20.98
CA GLY A 77 -6.37 22.92 21.39
C GLY A 77 -4.91 22.74 20.97
N GLY A 78 -4.42 23.53 20.02
CA GLY A 78 -3.11 23.37 19.41
C GLY A 78 -2.98 22.07 18.62
N ILE A 79 -1.78 21.84 18.10
CA ILE A 79 -1.36 20.49 17.73
C ILE A 79 -0.81 19.89 19.02
N LEU A 80 -1.64 19.09 19.71
CA LEU A 80 -1.19 18.39 20.90
C LEU A 80 -0.47 17.13 20.46
N PRO A 81 0.84 17.06 20.66
CA PRO A 81 1.42 15.76 20.83
C PRO A 81 0.91 15.19 22.14
N VAL A 82 -0.05 14.27 22.03
CA VAL A 82 -0.10 13.24 23.05
C VAL A 82 1.25 12.56 22.95
N THR A 83 2.04 12.76 23.99
CA THR A 83 3.42 12.35 24.18
C THR A 83 3.71 11.06 23.43
N VAL A 84 4.88 10.97 22.79
CA VAL A 84 5.45 9.74 22.22
C VAL A 84 5.76 8.78 23.38
N THR A 85 4.73 8.36 24.10
CA THR A 85 4.81 7.25 25.01
C THR A 85 4.98 6.03 24.12
N PRO A 86 6.02 5.20 24.31
CA PRO A 86 6.12 3.93 23.61
C PRO A 86 4.79 3.17 23.72
N GLY A 87 4.12 2.94 22.59
CA GLY A 87 2.79 2.30 22.54
C GLY A 87 1.60 3.23 22.29
N VAL A 88 1.77 4.56 22.30
CA VAL A 88 0.70 5.52 21.96
C VAL A 88 0.96 6.11 20.57
N ASN A 89 0.55 5.38 19.53
CA ASN A 89 0.60 5.82 18.13
C ASN A 89 -0.61 6.71 17.80
N ARG A 90 -0.79 7.81 18.55
CA ARG A 90 -1.92 8.73 18.38
C ARG A 90 -1.43 10.15 18.07
N PHE A 91 -2.07 10.78 17.09
CA PHE A 91 -1.83 12.18 16.73
C PHE A 91 -3.15 12.93 16.73
N THR A 92 -3.24 14.06 17.45
CA THR A 92 -4.48 14.84 17.59
C THR A 92 -4.20 16.30 17.26
N PHE A 93 -5.09 16.89 16.47
CA PHE A 93 -5.00 18.28 16.05
C PHE A 93 -6.40 18.82 15.76
N GLN A 94 -6.51 20.12 15.50
CA GLN A 94 -7.78 20.76 15.19
C GLN A 94 -7.76 21.44 13.82
N ILE A 95 -8.90 21.38 13.14
CA ILE A 95 -9.17 22.06 11.88
C ILE A 95 -10.35 23.04 12.08
N PRO A 96 -10.33 24.25 11.49
CA PRO A 96 -11.48 25.15 11.51
C PRO A 96 -12.73 24.50 10.92
N SER A 97 -13.86 24.54 11.63
CA SER A 97 -15.14 23.99 11.18
C SER A 97 -16.21 25.05 10.89
N ALA A 98 -16.05 26.25 11.46
CA ALA A 98 -16.85 27.42 11.12
C ALA A 98 -15.98 28.68 11.10
N ILE A 99 -16.26 29.55 10.13
CA ILE A 99 -15.57 30.83 9.94
C ILE A 99 -16.65 31.91 9.82
N SER A 100 -16.53 32.97 10.61
CA SER A 100 -17.37 34.16 10.52
C SER A 100 -16.49 35.37 10.24
N GLY A 101 -16.62 35.93 9.03
CA GLY A 101 -15.68 36.96 8.55
C GLY A 101 -14.25 36.39 8.47
N ASN A 102 -13.31 37.02 9.18
CA ASN A 102 -11.90 36.64 9.23
C ASN A 102 -11.53 35.86 10.52
N THR A 103 -12.51 35.41 11.29
CA THR A 103 -12.28 34.73 12.58
C THR A 103 -12.84 33.31 12.52
N VAL A 104 -12.03 32.34 12.94
CA VAL A 104 -12.48 30.97 13.17
C VAL A 104 -13.37 30.95 14.42
N THR A 105 -14.62 30.54 14.26
CA THR A 105 -15.62 30.52 15.35
C THR A 105 -15.85 29.13 15.92
N ALA A 106 -15.47 28.07 15.19
CA ALA A 106 -15.55 26.70 15.67
C ALA A 106 -14.38 25.85 15.14
N TRP A 107 -14.03 24.83 15.92
CA TRP A 107 -12.94 23.90 15.64
C TRP A 107 -13.47 22.48 15.71
N THR A 108 -12.96 21.62 14.83
CA THR A 108 -13.18 20.19 14.86
C THR A 108 -11.87 19.50 15.20
N GLN A 109 -11.90 18.63 16.21
CA GLN A 109 -10.76 17.84 16.61
C GLN A 109 -10.66 16.60 15.72
N ILE A 110 -9.50 16.36 15.14
CA ILE A 110 -9.18 15.15 14.40
C ILE A 110 -8.14 14.38 15.19
N SER A 111 -8.36 13.09 15.37
CA SER A 111 -7.32 12.19 15.89
C SER A 111 -7.11 10.99 14.99
N TYR A 112 -5.84 10.67 14.76
CA TYR A 112 -5.40 9.43 14.13
C TYR A 112 -4.81 8.50 15.17
N ALA A 113 -5.14 7.22 15.09
CA ALA A 113 -4.56 6.20 15.95
C ALA A 113 -4.31 4.89 15.21
N LEU A 114 -3.16 4.26 15.48
CA LEU A 114 -2.94 2.86 15.10
C LEU A 114 -3.58 1.94 16.14
N THR A 115 -4.43 1.03 15.69
CA THR A 115 -5.09 0.01 16.50
C THR A 115 -4.23 -1.25 16.61
N ALA A 116 -4.54 -2.12 17.59
CA ALA A 116 -3.88 -3.42 17.74
C ALA A 116 -4.06 -4.34 16.52
N ASP A 117 -5.13 -4.15 15.75
CA ASP A 117 -5.43 -4.91 14.53
C ASP A 117 -4.69 -4.37 13.29
N ASN A 118 -3.64 -3.57 13.45
CA ASN A 118 -2.88 -2.95 12.36
C ASN A 118 -3.73 -2.06 11.44
N ARG A 119 -4.73 -1.37 11.99
CA ARG A 119 -5.56 -0.41 11.26
C ARG A 119 -5.33 1.00 11.74
N VAL A 120 -5.20 1.94 10.81
CA VAL A 120 -5.20 3.36 11.12
C VAL A 120 -6.65 3.82 11.18
N THR A 121 -7.02 4.39 12.31
CA THR A 121 -8.36 4.93 12.55
C THR A 121 -8.30 6.45 12.61
N ARG A 122 -9.37 7.07 12.14
CA ARG A 122 -9.64 8.50 12.19
C ARG A 122 -10.85 8.72 13.08
N THR A 123 -10.73 9.60 14.06
CA THR A 123 -11.85 10.03 14.91
C THR A 123 -12.05 11.52 14.74
N VAL A 124 -13.30 11.92 14.53
CA VAL A 124 -13.71 13.33 14.46
C VAL A 124 -14.43 13.68 15.75
N ASP A 125 -13.95 14.71 16.43
CA ASP A 125 -14.39 15.13 17.75
C ASP A 125 -14.45 13.93 18.71
N ASN A 126 -15.59 13.71 19.35
CA ASN A 126 -15.85 12.56 20.22
C ASN A 126 -16.65 11.45 19.50
N GLY A 127 -16.56 11.40 18.18
CA GLY A 127 -17.26 10.42 17.35
C GLY A 127 -16.66 9.01 17.46
N ALA A 128 -17.27 8.06 16.73
CA ALA A 128 -16.74 6.70 16.62
C ALA A 128 -15.50 6.68 15.71
N PRO A 129 -14.45 5.92 16.06
CA PRO A 129 -13.28 5.73 15.19
C PRO A 129 -13.67 5.05 13.87
N VAL A 130 -13.22 5.61 12.75
CA VAL A 130 -13.42 5.06 11.41
C VAL A 130 -12.08 4.60 10.85
N ALA A 131 -11.99 3.35 10.39
CA ALA A 131 -10.77 2.84 9.76
C ALA A 131 -10.54 3.51 8.40
N ILE A 132 -9.35 4.09 8.21
CA ILE A 132 -8.93 4.77 6.97
C ILE A 132 -7.78 4.06 6.26
N GLY A 133 -7.14 3.09 6.92
CA GLY A 133 -6.10 2.23 6.36
C GLY A 133 -6.00 0.91 7.11
N SER A 134 -5.49 -0.12 6.45
CA SER A 134 -5.23 -1.45 7.01
C SER A 134 -3.80 -1.90 6.73
N ASP A 135 -3.39 -3.01 7.35
CA ASP A 135 -2.06 -3.61 7.20
C ASP A 135 -0.93 -2.65 7.58
N VAL A 136 -1.16 -1.78 8.57
CA VAL A 136 -0.19 -0.80 9.05
C VAL A 136 0.49 -1.33 10.30
N GLN A 137 1.79 -1.58 10.22
CA GLN A 137 2.60 -2.09 11.31
C GLN A 137 3.05 -0.98 12.26
N SER A 138 3.39 0.20 11.73
CA SER A 138 3.72 1.35 12.55
C SER A 138 3.32 2.66 11.88
N LEU A 139 2.98 3.63 12.73
CA LEU A 139 2.57 4.96 12.34
C LEU A 139 3.29 5.94 13.28
N THR A 140 4.12 6.80 12.71
CA THR A 140 4.95 7.75 13.45
C THR A 140 4.71 9.15 12.92
N PHE A 141 4.61 10.11 13.83
CA PHE A 141 4.51 11.52 13.53
C PHE A 141 5.70 12.25 14.13
N VAL A 142 6.42 13.02 13.32
CA VAL A 142 7.56 13.85 13.74
C VAL A 142 7.22 15.30 13.44
N TYR A 143 7.34 16.17 14.43
CA TYR A 143 7.05 17.60 14.33
C TYR A 143 7.99 18.35 15.29
N PRO A 144 8.32 19.62 15.01
CA PRO A 144 9.13 20.42 15.91
C PRO A 144 8.34 20.78 17.18
N LEU A 145 9.01 20.79 18.34
CA LEU A 145 8.41 21.12 19.63
C LEU A 145 7.87 22.57 19.70
N ASN A 146 8.35 23.45 18.82
CA ASN A 146 7.88 24.82 18.70
C ASN A 146 7.31 25.05 17.30
N LEU A 147 6.00 24.83 17.16
CA LEU A 147 5.26 25.03 15.90
C LEU A 147 4.93 26.51 15.63
N LEU A 148 5.26 27.42 16.56
CA LEU A 148 5.07 28.86 16.37
C LEU A 148 6.21 29.47 15.56
N THR A 149 7.42 28.92 15.68
CA THR A 149 8.61 29.29 14.90
C THR A 149 8.76 28.37 13.70
N ALA A 150 9.06 28.90 12.51
CA ALA A 150 9.31 28.07 11.33
C ALA A 150 10.53 27.14 11.55
N PRO A 151 10.54 25.92 10.97
CA PRO A 151 9.58 25.36 10.02
C PRO A 151 8.34 24.73 10.67
N ARG A 152 7.17 24.96 10.07
CA ARG A 152 5.87 24.40 10.50
C ARG A 152 5.53 23.14 9.70
N THR A 153 6.38 22.12 9.81
CA THR A 153 6.22 20.87 9.08
C THR A 153 5.94 19.71 10.01
N VAL A 154 5.10 18.80 9.55
CA VAL A 154 4.80 17.51 10.20
C VAL A 154 5.19 16.42 9.22
N GLN A 155 6.10 15.56 9.65
CA GLN A 155 6.47 14.36 8.92
C GLN A 155 5.64 13.19 9.43
N ILE A 156 5.00 12.48 8.50
CA ILE A 156 4.17 11.32 8.74
C ILE A 156 4.88 10.12 8.12
N GLN A 157 5.22 9.14 8.93
CA GLN A 157 5.79 7.88 8.46
C GLN A 157 4.81 6.74 8.72
N ILE A 158 4.49 5.99 7.68
CA ILE A 158 3.60 4.82 7.73
C ILE A 158 4.34 3.62 7.17
N ASN A 159 4.45 2.57 7.99
CA ASN A 159 5.04 1.29 7.57
C ASN A 159 3.95 0.25 7.54
N GLY A 160 3.69 -0.33 6.37
CA GLY A 160 2.73 -1.39 6.17
C GLY A 160 3.39 -2.76 6.04
N ARG A 161 2.65 -3.79 6.45
CA ARG A 161 3.04 -5.19 6.35
C ARG A 161 1.83 -6.05 6.02
N ARG A 162 1.92 -6.81 4.93
CA ARG A 162 0.93 -7.82 4.56
C ARG A 162 1.60 -9.17 4.40
N THR A 163 1.03 -10.21 5.00
CA THR A 163 1.52 -11.59 4.86
C THR A 163 0.49 -12.40 4.08
N ALA A 164 0.94 -13.02 2.99
CA ALA A 164 0.13 -13.89 2.14
C ALA A 164 0.97 -15.09 1.68
N LEU A 165 0.43 -16.30 1.81
CA LEU A 165 1.09 -17.55 1.40
C LEU A 165 2.54 -17.64 1.92
N GLU A 166 2.71 -17.43 3.23
CA GLU A 166 4.01 -17.43 3.94
C GLU A 166 5.01 -16.34 3.53
N ARG A 167 4.69 -15.53 2.52
CA ARG A 167 5.50 -14.39 2.11
C ARG A 167 5.00 -13.14 2.80
N THR A 168 5.93 -12.42 3.41
CA THR A 168 5.65 -11.11 4.00
C THR A 168 6.13 -10.02 3.06
N VAL A 169 5.25 -9.07 2.80
CA VAL A 169 5.52 -7.87 2.01
C VAL A 169 5.46 -6.67 2.93
N THR A 170 6.49 -5.84 2.89
CA THR A 170 6.53 -4.58 3.63
C THR A 170 6.65 -3.40 2.68
N ALA A 171 6.07 -2.27 3.07
CA ALA A 171 6.19 -1.02 2.35
C ALA A 171 6.25 0.13 3.35
N ALA A 172 7.11 1.11 3.10
CA ALA A 172 7.23 2.30 3.93
C ALA A 172 6.94 3.54 3.08
N LEU A 173 6.11 4.44 3.58
CA LEU A 173 5.88 5.75 2.99
C LEU A 173 6.15 6.83 4.04
N THR A 174 6.78 7.90 3.58
CA THR A 174 7.07 9.08 4.38
C THR A 174 6.52 10.29 3.63
N GLY A 175 5.67 11.06 4.29
CA GLY A 175 5.15 12.33 3.78
C GLY A 175 5.58 13.47 4.69
N GLU A 176 5.98 14.59 4.10
CA GLU A 176 6.21 15.84 4.83
C GLU A 176 5.10 16.83 4.46
N VAL A 177 4.50 17.45 5.48
CA VAL A 177 3.33 18.30 5.32
C VAL A 177 3.60 19.64 5.98
N THR A 178 3.60 20.71 5.18
CA THR A 178 3.63 22.09 5.69
C THR A 178 2.23 22.53 6.08
N LEU A 179 2.06 23.06 7.29
CA LEU A 179 0.80 23.59 7.79
C LEU A 179 0.38 24.86 7.01
N ARG A 180 -0.89 24.97 6.61
CA ARG A 180 -1.38 26.09 5.76
C ARG A 180 -1.90 27.28 6.58
N ASN A 181 -2.53 27.02 7.72
CA ASN A 181 -3.23 28.06 8.49
C ASN A 181 -2.33 28.56 9.61
N PRO A 182 -1.74 29.76 9.54
CA PRO A 182 -0.84 30.25 10.55
C PRO A 182 -1.49 30.70 11.85
#